data_AF-A0A087XMS1-F1
#
_entry.id   AF-A0A087XMS1-F1
#
_cell.length_a   1.000
_cell.length_b   1.000
_cell.length_c   1.000
_cell.angle_alpha   90.00
_cell.angle_beta   90.00
_cell.angle_gamma   90.00
#
_symmetry.space_group_name_H-M   'P 1'
#
loop_
_entity.id
_entity.type
_entity.pdbx_description
1 polymer ?
#
loop_
_entity_poly.entity_id
_entity_poly.type
_entity_poly.pdbx_seq_one_letter_code
_entity_poly.pdbx_strand_id
1 'polypeptide(L)'
;MNDLCSRFLEVLDSEVDTFWSFSSYMEKFSRDFMADGLHRKIELEAALLKELDPPLYAHLVKDNMESFTFCHRWLLLGFQREFEHSDALRLFEILSCDHLELISQQVDRARYQERLDQKHYIEDRSESPRQTFNTDFTFELFICAAILLDNRESLLRCQDDVQLIQFTS
;
A
#
# COMPACT_ATOMS: atom_id res chain seq x y z
N MET A 1 17.27 -4.57 -4.55
CA MET A 1 17.65 -3.95 -3.26
C MET A 1 18.67 -2.82 -3.39
N ASN A 2 19.43 -2.71 -4.51
CA ASN A 2 20.38 -1.60 -4.71
C ASN A 2 19.68 -0.21 -4.66
N ASP A 3 18.54 -0.07 -5.35
CA ASP A 3 17.74 1.15 -5.38
C ASP A 3 17.27 1.63 -4.00
N LEU A 4 17.10 0.71 -3.05
CA LEU A 4 16.70 1.04 -1.67
C LEU A 4 17.90 1.46 -0.83
N CYS A 5 19.01 0.71 -0.93
CA CYS A 5 20.25 1.00 -0.20
C CYS A 5 20.83 2.37 -0.60
N SER A 6 20.75 2.74 -1.88
CA SER A 6 21.22 4.04 -2.36
C SER A 6 20.51 5.22 -1.69
N ARG A 7 19.24 5.07 -1.29
CA ARG A 7 18.46 6.12 -0.61
C ARG A 7 18.94 6.34 0.82
N PHE A 8 19.24 5.25 1.53
CA PHE A 8 19.87 5.34 2.85
C PHE A 8 21.23 6.03 2.74
N LEU A 9 22.02 5.68 1.74
CA LEU A 9 23.32 6.30 1.51
C LEU A 9 23.22 7.78 1.19
N GLU A 10 22.24 8.17 0.37
CA GLU A 10 22.00 9.56 0.01
C GLU A 10 21.55 10.40 1.21
N VAL A 11 20.68 9.86 2.07
CA VAL A 11 20.16 10.57 3.25
C VAL A 11 21.20 10.66 4.37
N LEU A 12 21.97 9.58 4.60
CA LEU A 12 22.88 9.48 5.74
C LEU A 12 24.30 9.96 5.43
N ASP A 13 24.69 10.01 4.15
CA ASP A 13 26.03 10.40 3.67
C ASP A 13 27.20 9.69 4.40
N SER A 14 26.94 8.47 4.86
CA SER A 14 27.84 7.67 5.70
C SER A 14 27.61 6.19 5.43
N GLU A 15 28.64 5.49 4.93
CA GLU A 15 28.54 4.06 4.61
C GLU A 15 28.20 3.22 5.86
N VAL A 16 28.78 3.58 7.02
CA VAL A 16 28.57 2.84 8.27
C VAL A 16 27.14 3.02 8.77
N ASP A 17 26.62 4.24 8.80
CA ASP A 17 25.26 4.52 9.25
C ASP A 17 24.23 3.95 8.26
N THR A 18 24.55 4.00 6.97
CA THR A 18 23.77 3.37 5.90
C THR A 18 23.66 1.87 6.12
N PHE A 19 24.79 1.19 6.36
CA PHE A 19 24.79 -0.25 6.56
C PHE A 19 23.90 -0.66 7.74
N TRP A 20 24.07 -0.03 8.90
CA TRP A 20 23.29 -0.39 10.09
C TRP A 20 21.81 -0.05 9.94
N SER A 21 21.49 1.14 9.41
CA SER A 21 20.10 1.56 9.19
C SER A 21 19.40 0.67 8.19
N PHE A 22 20.06 0.35 7.07
CA PHE A 22 19.52 -0.54 6.04
C PHE A 22 19.36 -1.97 6.55
N SER A 23 20.32 -2.48 7.34
CA SER A 23 20.22 -3.81 7.96
C SER A 23 19.01 -3.89 8.89
N SER A 24 18.84 -2.90 9.78
CA SER A 24 17.68 -2.84 10.69
C SER A 24 16.36 -2.68 9.95
N TYR A 25 16.33 -1.94 8.84
CA TYR A 25 15.14 -1.87 7.97
C TYR A 25 14.82 -3.25 7.38
N MET A 26 15.82 -3.95 6.85
CA MET A 26 15.63 -5.27 6.24
C MET A 26 15.19 -6.34 7.23
N GLU A 27 15.60 -6.26 8.49
CA GLU A 27 15.10 -7.18 9.53
C GLU A 27 13.57 -7.10 9.68
N LYS A 28 12.98 -5.92 9.51
CA LYS A 28 11.52 -5.70 9.60
C LYS A 28 10.81 -5.98 8.29
N PHE A 29 11.31 -5.41 7.19
CA PHE A 29 10.58 -5.35 5.92
C PHE A 29 11.00 -6.40 4.90
N SER A 30 12.02 -7.24 5.17
CA SER A 30 12.50 -8.26 4.22
C SER A 30 11.39 -9.17 3.69
N ARG A 31 10.41 -9.52 4.53
CA ARG A 31 9.26 -10.35 4.13
C ARG A 31 8.40 -9.70 3.06
N ASP A 32 8.28 -8.39 3.06
CA ASP A 32 7.49 -7.67 2.06
C ASP A 32 8.13 -7.68 0.68
N PHE A 33 9.45 -7.87 0.62
CA PHE A 33 10.20 -8.04 -0.63
C PHE A 33 10.24 -9.49 -1.12
N MET A 34 9.74 -10.44 -0.33
CA MET A 34 9.60 -11.84 -0.75
C MET A 34 8.35 -12.01 -1.62
N ALA A 35 8.34 -13.06 -2.45
CA ALA A 35 7.26 -13.30 -3.40
C ALA A 35 5.89 -13.43 -2.74
N ASP A 36 5.83 -14.06 -1.56
CA ASP A 36 4.61 -14.21 -0.75
C ASP A 36 4.13 -12.88 -0.16
N GLY A 37 5.04 -12.06 0.38
CA GLY A 37 4.72 -10.73 0.89
C GLY A 37 4.18 -9.81 -0.20
N LEU A 38 4.83 -9.79 -1.36
CA LEU A 38 4.39 -9.01 -2.51
C LEU A 38 3.02 -9.46 -3.02
N HIS A 39 2.79 -10.78 -3.11
CA HIS A 39 1.49 -11.32 -3.52
C HIS A 39 0.38 -10.92 -2.54
N ARG A 40 0.65 -10.98 -1.23
CA ARG A 40 -0.29 -10.50 -0.21
C ARG A 40 -0.60 -9.01 -0.36
N LYS A 41 0.39 -8.16 -0.60
CA LYS A 41 0.15 -6.72 -0.81
C LYS A 41 -0.72 -6.46 -2.03
N ILE A 42 -0.52 -7.21 -3.10
CA ILE A 42 -1.33 -7.14 -4.33
C ILE A 42 -2.79 -7.56 -4.06
N GLU A 43 -3.00 -8.65 -3.31
CA GLU A 43 -4.36 -9.08 -2.93
C GLU A 43 -5.07 -8.04 -2.06
N LEU A 44 -4.35 -7.44 -1.12
CA LEU A 44 -4.86 -6.37 -0.27
C LEU A 44 -5.17 -5.11 -1.09
N GLU A 45 -4.33 -4.74 -2.05
CA GLU A 45 -4.59 -3.62 -2.96
C GLU A 45 -5.87 -3.83 -3.77
N ALA A 46 -6.04 -5.04 -4.32
CA ALA A 46 -7.25 -5.41 -5.06
C ALA A 46 -8.50 -5.32 -4.17
N ALA A 47 -8.40 -5.78 -2.92
CA ALA A 47 -9.48 -5.67 -1.94
C ALA A 47 -9.78 -4.21 -1.56
N LEU A 48 -8.75 -3.38 -1.37
CA LEU A 48 -8.88 -1.97 -1.07
C LEU A 48 -9.57 -1.23 -2.22
N LEU A 49 -9.11 -1.42 -3.46
CA LEU A 49 -9.73 -0.76 -4.61
C LEU A 49 -11.18 -1.23 -4.80
N LYS A 50 -11.49 -2.49 -4.51
CA LYS A 50 -12.87 -2.98 -4.54
C LYS A 50 -13.77 -2.25 -3.55
N GLU A 51 -13.25 -1.87 -2.38
CA GLU A 51 -13.98 -1.06 -1.40
C GLU A 51 -14.11 0.41 -1.84
N LEU A 52 -13.09 0.97 -2.50
CA LEU A 52 -13.05 2.38 -2.89
C LEU A 52 -13.78 2.69 -4.21
N ASP A 53 -13.59 1.89 -5.25
CA ASP A 53 -14.21 2.04 -6.58
C ASP A 53 -14.51 0.65 -7.20
N PRO A 54 -15.65 0.04 -6.84
CA PRO A 54 -16.06 -1.25 -7.37
C PRO A 54 -16.14 -1.30 -8.92
N PRO A 55 -16.63 -0.25 -9.63
CA PRO A 55 -16.59 -0.20 -11.09
C PRO A 55 -15.19 -0.33 -11.68
N LEU A 56 -14.22 0.43 -11.17
CA LEU A 56 -12.84 0.37 -11.63
C LEU A 56 -12.21 -1.00 -11.34
N TYR A 57 -12.41 -1.52 -10.13
CA TYR A 57 -11.98 -2.87 -9.77
C TYR A 57 -12.55 -3.92 -10.74
N ALA A 58 -13.86 -3.86 -11.01
CA ALA A 58 -14.51 -4.83 -11.90
C ALA A 58 -13.96 -4.77 -13.33
N HIS A 59 -13.61 -3.58 -13.83
CA HIS A 59 -12.97 -3.40 -15.13
C HIS A 59 -11.59 -4.08 -15.16
N LEU A 60 -10.74 -3.78 -14.17
CA LEU A 60 -9.38 -4.31 -14.09
C LEU A 60 -9.34 -5.83 -13.87
N VAL A 61 -10.35 -6.42 -13.22
CA VAL A 61 -10.42 -7.88 -12.96
C VAL A 61 -11.05 -8.66 -14.12
N LYS A 62 -11.95 -8.05 -14.89
CA LYS A 62 -12.72 -8.75 -15.93
C LYS A 62 -11.87 -9.27 -17.10
N ASP A 63 -10.76 -8.61 -17.40
CA ASP A 63 -10.00 -8.88 -18.62
C ASP A 63 -8.90 -9.95 -18.45
N ASN A 64 -8.99 -10.82 -17.43
CA ASN A 64 -7.92 -11.78 -17.07
C ASN A 64 -6.55 -11.13 -16.82
N MET A 65 -6.56 -9.82 -16.60
CA MET A 65 -5.36 -9.05 -16.30
C MET A 65 -4.85 -9.58 -14.98
N GLU A 66 -3.63 -10.09 -14.99
CA GLU A 66 -3.01 -10.73 -13.84
C GLU A 66 -3.14 -9.77 -12.64
N SER A 67 -4.10 -10.09 -11.77
CA SER A 67 -4.34 -9.56 -10.42
C SER A 67 -3.48 -8.34 -10.03
N PHE A 68 -3.73 -7.14 -10.56
CA PHE A 68 -2.99 -5.92 -10.16
C PHE A 68 -1.45 -6.03 -10.21
N THR A 69 -0.89 -6.99 -10.96
CA THR A 69 0.56 -7.23 -11.00
C THR A 69 1.28 -6.06 -11.64
N PHE A 70 0.62 -5.26 -12.48
CA PHE A 70 1.18 -4.02 -13.01
C PHE A 70 1.58 -3.01 -11.90
N CYS A 71 0.89 -3.01 -10.76
CA CYS A 71 1.23 -2.18 -9.60
C CYS A 71 2.37 -2.76 -8.73
N HIS A 72 2.86 -3.99 -8.98
CA HIS A 72 3.85 -4.62 -8.12
C HIS A 72 5.14 -3.79 -8.02
N ARG A 73 5.51 -3.12 -9.12
CA ARG A 73 6.71 -2.27 -9.21
C ARG A 73 6.61 -1.12 -8.22
N TRP A 74 5.44 -0.51 -8.10
CA TRP A 74 5.19 0.61 -7.20
C TRP A 74 5.37 0.21 -5.75
N LEU A 75 4.77 -0.91 -5.35
CA LEU A 75 4.87 -1.45 -4.00
C LEU A 75 6.28 -1.95 -3.66
N LEU A 76 6.98 -2.55 -4.63
CA LEU A 76 8.34 -3.07 -4.44
C LEU A 76 9.40 -1.96 -4.35
N LEU A 77 9.24 -0.88 -5.10
CA LEU A 77 10.19 0.23 -5.15
C LEU A 77 9.78 1.42 -4.27
N GLY A 78 8.70 1.32 -3.51
CA GLY A 78 8.17 2.43 -2.71
C GLY A 78 7.92 3.68 -3.57
N PHE A 79 7.33 3.48 -4.75
CA PHE A 79 6.98 4.51 -5.74
C PHE A 79 8.16 5.39 -6.23
N GLN A 80 9.41 4.93 -6.07
CA GLN A 80 10.60 5.72 -6.41
C GLN A 80 10.66 6.22 -7.86
N ARG A 81 10.00 5.52 -8.78
CA ARG A 81 9.99 5.85 -10.22
C ARG A 81 8.77 6.67 -10.64
N GLU A 82 7.81 6.86 -9.74
CA GLU A 82 6.53 7.53 -10.04
C GLU A 82 6.53 9.00 -9.63
N PHE A 83 7.49 9.42 -8.80
CA PHE A 83 7.62 10.77 -8.28
C PHE A 83 8.98 11.37 -8.66
N GLU A 84 9.06 12.71 -8.68
CA GLU A 84 10.36 13.37 -8.76
C GLU A 84 11.25 12.95 -7.58
N HIS A 85 12.56 12.91 -7.80
CA HIS A 85 13.52 12.33 -6.87
C HIS A 85 13.37 12.83 -5.43
N SER A 86 13.20 14.14 -5.24
CA SER A 86 13.00 14.74 -3.91
C SER A 86 11.71 14.29 -3.22
N ASP A 87 10.63 14.18 -3.98
CA ASP A 87 9.33 13.76 -3.45
C ASP A 87 9.31 12.27 -3.17
N ALA A 88 9.96 11.49 -4.04
CA ALA A 88 10.20 10.08 -3.81
C ALA A 88 10.98 9.88 -2.50
N LEU A 89 12.07 10.63 -2.29
CA LEU A 89 12.89 10.55 -1.07
C LEU A 89 12.09 10.88 0.18
N ARG A 90 11.29 11.95 0.15
CA ARG A 90 10.37 12.32 1.23
C ARG A 90 9.34 11.24 1.51
N LEU A 91 8.75 10.65 0.46
CA LEU A 91 7.80 9.56 0.62
C LEU A 91 8.46 8.34 1.28
N PHE A 92 9.71 8.06 0.91
CA PHE A 92 10.50 7.00 1.53
C PHE A 92 10.76 7.25 3.02
N GLU A 93 11.10 8.47 3.42
CA GLU A 93 11.25 8.85 4.84
C GLU A 93 9.94 8.62 5.62
N ILE A 94 8.81 8.97 5.01
CA ILE A 94 7.47 8.77 5.56
C ILE A 94 7.22 7.26 5.75
N LEU A 95 7.37 6.46 4.69
CA LEU A 95 7.13 5.01 4.72
C LEU A 95 8.07 4.26 5.67
N SER A 96 9.31 4.75 5.83
CA SER A 96 10.31 4.14 6.71
C SER A 96 10.15 4.55 8.17
N CYS A 97 9.24 5.48 8.48
CA CYS A 97 9.02 5.94 9.82
C CYS A 97 8.11 4.95 10.59
N ASP A 98 8.68 4.25 11.58
CA ASP A 98 7.95 3.40 12.54
C ASP A 98 6.74 4.13 13.19
N HIS A 99 6.73 5.46 13.17
CA HIS A 99 5.63 6.25 13.71
C HIS A 99 4.31 6.06 12.93
N LEU A 100 4.35 5.76 11.63
CA LEU A 100 3.12 5.47 10.87
C LEU A 100 2.51 4.11 11.24
N GLU A 101 3.35 3.10 11.47
CA GLU A 101 2.87 1.82 12.01
C GLU A 101 2.26 2.01 13.40
N LEU A 102 2.90 2.81 14.26
CA LEU A 102 2.38 3.15 15.58
C LEU A 102 1.07 3.94 15.51
N ILE A 103 0.94 4.92 14.61
CA ILE A 103 -0.30 5.67 14.41
C ILE A 103 -1.39 4.75 13.88
N SER A 104 -1.10 3.89 12.90
CA SER A 104 -2.04 2.88 12.39
C SER A 104 -2.53 1.97 13.52
N GLN A 105 -1.61 1.43 14.32
CA GLN A 105 -1.95 0.60 15.49
C GLN A 105 -2.75 1.37 16.55
N GLN A 106 -2.45 2.64 16.79
CA GLN A 106 -3.20 3.48 17.74
C GLN A 106 -4.60 3.77 17.23
N VAL A 107 -4.75 4.06 15.94
CA VAL A 107 -6.05 4.24 15.27
C VAL A 107 -6.86 2.95 15.33
N ASP A 108 -6.24 1.79 15.09
CA ASP A 108 -6.89 0.49 15.16
C ASP A 108 -7.32 0.13 16.59
N ARG A 109 -6.48 0.46 17.59
CA ARG A 109 -6.84 0.34 19.00
C ARG A 109 -8.00 1.25 19.35
N ALA A 110 -7.99 2.51 18.92
CA ALA A 110 -9.07 3.46 19.15
C ALA A 110 -10.38 2.95 18.52
N ARG A 111 -10.35 2.50 17.25
CA ARG A 111 -11.50 1.87 16.59
C ARG A 111 -11.95 0.58 17.27
N TYR A 112 -11.04 -0.22 17.80
CA TYR A 112 -11.39 -1.41 18.59
C TYR A 112 -12.09 -1.04 19.88
N GLN A 113 -11.63 0.00 20.56
CA GLN A 113 -12.23 0.52 21.77
C GLN A 113 -13.66 1.03 21.50
N GLU A 114 -13.82 1.84 20.45
CA GLU A 114 -15.13 2.30 19.98
C GLU A 114 -16.06 1.12 19.64
N ARG A 115 -15.53 0.03 19.06
CA ARG A 115 -16.30 -1.20 18.79
C ARG A 115 -16.76 -1.90 20.05
N LEU A 116 -15.98 -1.90 21.12
CA LEU A 116 -16.39 -2.45 22.42
C LEU A 116 -17.47 -1.59 23.07
N ASP A 117 -17.28 -0.27 23.05
CA ASP A 117 -18.23 0.70 23.60
C ASP A 117 -19.56 0.68 22.82
N GLN A 118 -19.50 0.55 21.49
CA GLN A 118 -20.67 0.33 20.64
C GLN A 118 -21.29 -1.05 20.83
N LYS A 119 -20.53 -2.12 21.09
CA LYS A 119 -21.09 -3.45 21.39
C LYS A 119 -21.95 -3.40 22.65
N HIS A 120 -21.48 -2.67 23.66
CA HIS A 120 -22.24 -2.40 24.87
C HIS A 120 -23.53 -1.60 24.62
N TYR A 121 -23.54 -0.75 23.57
CA TYR A 121 -24.71 0.03 23.17
C TYR A 121 -25.69 -0.71 22.22
N ILE A 122 -25.19 -1.66 21.41
CA ILE A 122 -25.96 -2.38 20.37
C ILE A 122 -26.63 -3.66 20.90
N GLU A 123 -26.14 -4.27 21.98
CA GLU A 123 -26.91 -5.32 22.69
C GLU A 123 -28.34 -4.83 23.07
N ASP A 124 -28.55 -3.52 23.17
CA ASP A 124 -29.85 -2.91 23.45
C ASP A 124 -30.74 -2.63 22.21
N ARG A 125 -30.24 -2.70 20.96
CA ARG A 125 -31.05 -2.39 19.76
C ARG A 125 -30.50 -3.03 18.47
N SER A 126 -31.12 -4.15 18.07
CA SER A 126 -31.34 -4.62 16.69
C SER A 126 -30.15 -4.72 15.71
N GLU A 127 -29.86 -5.96 15.30
CA GLU A 127 -28.88 -6.35 14.28
C GLU A 127 -29.16 -5.75 12.89
N SER A 128 -28.16 -5.07 12.33
CA SER A 128 -27.96 -4.89 10.89
C SER A 128 -26.55 -5.39 10.52
N PRO A 129 -26.33 -5.98 9.32
CA PRO A 129 -25.07 -6.63 9.00
C PRO A 129 -23.95 -5.59 8.95
N ARG A 130 -22.94 -5.78 9.82
CA ARG A 130 -21.82 -4.86 10.01
C ARG A 130 -20.84 -4.97 8.84
N GLN A 131 -20.47 -3.85 8.21
CA GLN A 131 -19.33 -3.79 7.29
C GLN A 131 -18.04 -4.00 8.09
N THR A 132 -17.36 -5.12 7.84
CA THR A 132 -16.04 -5.44 8.38
C THR A 132 -14.98 -4.77 7.50
N PHE A 133 -14.45 -3.63 7.93
CA PHE A 133 -13.29 -3.03 7.26
C PHE A 133 -12.03 -3.84 7.57
N ASN A 134 -11.23 -4.12 6.54
CA ASN A 134 -9.99 -4.85 6.68
C ASN A 134 -8.91 -3.97 7.32
N THR A 135 -8.34 -4.40 8.46
CA THR A 135 -7.27 -3.68 9.17
C THR A 135 -5.89 -3.94 8.59
N ASP A 136 -5.77 -4.85 7.62
CA ASP A 136 -4.48 -5.19 7.01
C ASP A 136 -4.01 -4.14 5.98
N PHE A 137 -4.80 -3.09 5.72
CA PHE A 137 -4.42 -2.06 4.76
C PHE A 137 -3.33 -1.12 5.29
N THR A 138 -2.16 -1.17 4.67
CA THR A 138 -1.01 -0.32 4.99
C THR A 138 -1.03 0.99 4.20
N PHE A 139 -0.24 1.97 4.63
CA PHE A 139 -0.25 3.32 4.04
C PHE A 139 0.18 3.31 2.56
N GLU A 140 1.14 2.46 2.19
CA GLU A 140 1.55 2.28 0.79
C GLU A 140 0.42 1.80 -0.12
N LEU A 141 -0.53 1.02 0.41
CA LEU A 141 -1.71 0.59 -0.36
C LEU A 141 -2.65 1.77 -0.63
N PHE A 142 -2.83 2.65 0.35
CA PHE A 142 -3.62 3.87 0.14
C PHE A 142 -2.99 4.82 -0.87
N ILE A 143 -1.64 4.89 -0.94
CA ILE A 143 -0.95 5.66 -1.98
C ILE A 143 -1.17 5.02 -3.35
N CYS A 144 -1.03 3.69 -3.45
CA CYS A 144 -1.31 2.96 -4.69
C CYS A 144 -2.74 3.22 -5.18
N ALA A 145 -3.72 3.05 -4.29
CA ALA A 145 -5.12 3.30 -4.59
C ALA A 145 -5.37 4.75 -4.99
N ALA A 146 -4.73 5.72 -4.34
CA ALA A 146 -4.85 7.13 -4.71
C ALA A 146 -4.36 7.39 -6.15
N ILE A 147 -3.22 6.83 -6.54
CA ILE A 147 -2.69 6.95 -7.91
C ILE A 147 -3.66 6.31 -8.93
N LEU A 148 -4.21 5.14 -8.61
CA LEU A 148 -5.19 4.46 -9.46
C LEU A 148 -6.47 5.28 -9.63
N LEU A 149 -6.99 5.85 -8.54
CA LEU A 149 -8.20 6.66 -8.56
C LEU A 149 -8.01 7.99 -9.29
N ASP A 150 -6.84 8.63 -9.16
CA ASP A 150 -6.53 9.86 -9.89
C ASP A 150 -6.50 9.63 -11.41
N ASN A 151 -6.10 8.42 -11.83
CA ASN A 151 -6.01 8.02 -13.23
C ASN A 151 -7.18 7.17 -13.73
N ARG A 152 -8.27 7.13 -12.96
CA ARG A 152 -9.45 6.28 -13.20
C ARG A 152 -9.96 6.31 -14.63
N GLU A 153 -10.16 7.49 -15.20
CA GLU A 153 -10.73 7.64 -16.56
C GLU A 153 -9.79 7.12 -17.66
N SER A 154 -8.47 7.16 -17.44
CA SER A 154 -7.50 6.57 -18.34
C SER A 154 -7.48 5.04 -18.21
N LEU A 155 -7.53 4.53 -16.98
CA LEU A 155 -7.57 3.08 -16.71
C LEU A 155 -8.84 2.41 -17.26
N LEU A 156 -10.00 3.06 -17.15
CA LEU A 156 -11.25 2.55 -17.73
C LEU A 156 -11.25 2.52 -19.27
N ARG A 157 -10.35 3.26 -19.92
CA ARG A 157 -10.19 3.25 -21.38
C ARG A 157 -9.24 2.17 -21.86
N CYS A 158 -8.40 1.63 -20.98
CA CYS A 158 -7.51 0.52 -21.32
C CYS A 158 -8.33 -0.73 -21.66
N GLN A 159 -7.97 -1.40 -22.77
CA GLN A 159 -8.65 -2.59 -23.27
C GLN A 159 -7.78 -3.85 -23.22
N ASP A 160 -6.48 -3.70 -22.95
CA ASP A 160 -5.50 -4.78 -22.94
C ASP A 160 -4.40 -4.54 -21.89
N ASP A 161 -3.71 -5.62 -21.50
CA ASP A 161 -2.65 -5.60 -20.48
C ASP A 161 -1.47 -4.72 -20.91
N VAL A 162 -1.24 -4.62 -22.21
CA VAL A 162 -0.11 -3.86 -22.77
C VAL A 162 -0.29 -2.37 -22.50
N GLN A 163 -1.50 -1.85 -22.67
CA GLN A 163 -1.84 -0.46 -22.37
C GLN A 163 -1.71 -0.14 -20.88
N LEU A 164 -2.05 -1.07 -20.00
CA LEU A 164 -1.88 -0.89 -18.55
C LEU A 164 -0.41 -0.93 -18.14
N ILE A 165 0.36 -1.88 -18.67
CA ILE A 165 1.80 -1.92 -18.41
C ILE A 165 2.45 -0.63 -18.91
N GLN A 166 2.08 -0.14 -20.10
CA GLN A 166 2.55 1.14 -20.63
C GLN A 166 2.14 2.34 -19.79
N PHE A 167 0.93 2.33 -19.23
CA PHE A 167 0.47 3.38 -18.32
C PHE A 167 1.35 3.47 -17.07
N THR A 168 1.85 2.34 -16.58
CA THR A 168 2.72 2.25 -15.38
C THR A 168 4.22 2.19 -15.65
N SER A 169 4.65 2.23 -16.92
CA SER A 169 6.07 2.07 -17.30
C SER A 169 6.82 3.39 -17.24
#